data_AF-Q44816-F1
#
_entry.id   AF-Q44816-F1
#
_cell.length_a   1.000
_cell.length_b   1.000
_cell.length_c   1.000
_cell.angle_alpha   90.00
_cell.angle_beta   90.00
_cell.angle_gamma   90.00
#
_symmetry.space_group_name_H-M   'P 1'
#
loop_
_entity.id
_entity.type
_entity.pdbx_description
1 polymer ?
#
loop_
_entity_poly.entity_id
_entity_poly.type
_entity_poly.pdbx_seq_one_letter_code
_entity_poly.pdbx_strand_id
1 'polypeptide(L)'
;MKIINILFCLFLLMLNGCNSNDNDTLKNNAQQTKSRKKRDLSQEELPQQEKITLTSDEEKMFTSLVTAFKYTIEKLNNEIQGCNNGDNGKCNNFFDWLSEDIQKQKELAGAFTKVYNFLKSKAQNETFDTYIKGAIDCKKNTPQDCNKNNKYGNGTNEIEQYFRGVAGDIFNKNSNEEIYKCLKDELLKTDNHYAGLTANWNN
;
A
#
# COMPACT_ATOMS: atom_id res chain seq x y z
N MET A 1 -30.57 -10.53 -11.55
CA MET A 1 -30.18 -11.11 -10.24
C MET A 1 -29.16 -10.20 -9.58
N LYS A 2 -29.58 -9.48 -8.54
CA LYS A 2 -28.74 -8.62 -7.71
C LYS A 2 -29.30 -8.72 -6.29
N ILE A 3 -28.60 -9.40 -5.39
CA ILE A 3 -28.94 -9.46 -3.98
C ILE A 3 -28.10 -8.39 -3.30
N ILE A 4 -28.75 -7.30 -2.90
CA ILE A 4 -28.15 -6.23 -2.11
C ILE A 4 -28.12 -6.71 -0.66
N ASN A 5 -26.92 -6.71 -0.11
CA ASN A 5 -26.60 -7.22 1.22
C ASN A 5 -27.24 -6.32 2.29
N ILE A 6 -28.32 -6.81 2.90
CA ILE A 6 -28.95 -6.25 4.10
C ILE A 6 -28.00 -6.52 5.27
N LEU A 7 -27.00 -5.67 5.44
CA LEU A 7 -26.10 -5.72 6.61
C LEU A 7 -25.78 -4.33 7.17
N PHE A 8 -26.72 -3.38 7.02
CA PHE A 8 -26.59 -2.03 7.57
C PHE A 8 -27.64 -1.70 8.64
N CYS A 9 -28.56 -2.63 8.96
CA CYS A 9 -29.66 -2.37 9.90
C CYS A 9 -29.38 -2.80 11.35
N LEU A 10 -28.22 -3.40 11.64
CA LEU A 10 -27.93 -3.94 12.99
C LEU A 10 -27.20 -2.96 13.92
N PHE A 11 -26.72 -1.81 13.43
CA PHE A 11 -25.98 -0.84 14.24
C PHE A 11 -26.84 0.21 14.96
N LEU A 12 -28.16 0.27 14.73
CA LEU A 12 -29.04 1.29 15.32
C LEU A 12 -29.78 0.83 16.60
N LEU A 13 -29.60 -0.42 17.05
CA LEU A 13 -30.34 -0.95 18.21
C LEU A 13 -29.58 -0.92 19.55
N MET A 14 -28.35 -0.36 19.58
CA MET A 14 -27.50 -0.39 20.80
C MET A 14 -27.36 0.97 21.52
N LEU A 15 -28.22 1.96 21.24
CA LEU A 15 -28.17 3.29 21.90
C LEU A 15 -29.41 3.70 22.70
N ASN A 16 -30.30 2.76 23.03
CA ASN A 16 -31.35 3.01 24.02
C ASN A 16 -31.32 1.93 25.10
N GLY A 17 -30.48 2.15 26.11
CA GLY A 17 -30.39 1.33 27.31
C GLY A 17 -30.14 2.20 28.54
N CYS A 18 -31.23 2.50 29.25
CA CYS A 18 -31.33 2.84 30.67
C CYS A 18 -30.55 4.06 31.22
N ASN A 19 -31.29 5.13 31.52
CA ASN A 19 -31.27 5.64 32.89
C ASN A 19 -32.72 5.96 33.31
N SER A 20 -33.30 5.08 34.11
CA SER A 20 -34.54 5.35 34.85
C SER A 20 -34.13 5.99 36.17
N ASN A 21 -34.54 7.24 36.38
CA ASN A 21 -34.68 7.77 37.73
C ASN A 21 -36.05 8.42 37.80
N ASP A 22 -36.99 7.64 38.31
CA ASP A 22 -38.25 8.12 38.85
C ASP A 22 -37.95 9.05 40.04
N ASN A 23 -38.52 10.26 39.99
CA ASN A 23 -38.96 10.95 41.20
C ASN A 23 -40.19 11.78 40.86
N ASP A 24 -41.31 11.22 41.27
CA ASP A 24 -42.63 11.83 41.35
C ASP A 24 -42.63 12.83 42.52
N THR A 25 -42.86 14.13 42.27
CA THR A 25 -43.62 14.97 43.21
C THR A 25 -44.09 16.32 42.63
N LEU A 26 -45.41 16.52 42.72
CA LEU A 26 -46.14 17.77 43.02
C LEU A 26 -46.32 18.90 41.97
N LYS A 27 -47.55 18.91 41.42
CA LYS A 27 -48.52 20.01 41.31
C LYS A 27 -48.01 21.47 41.36
N ASN A 28 -48.22 22.24 40.28
CA ASN A 28 -49.30 23.26 40.14
C ASN A 28 -49.07 24.23 38.97
N ASN A 29 -50.14 24.41 38.18
CA ASN A 29 -50.68 25.60 37.53
C ASN A 29 -49.78 26.67 36.84
N ALA A 30 -50.21 26.96 35.60
CA ALA A 30 -50.47 28.28 35.01
C ALA A 30 -49.53 28.82 33.91
N GLN A 31 -50.20 29.22 32.83
CA GLN A 31 -49.89 30.26 31.85
C GLN A 31 -48.84 30.00 30.75
N GLN A 32 -49.40 29.73 29.56
CA GLN A 32 -48.91 30.24 28.29
C GLN A 32 -48.52 31.73 28.38
N THR A 33 -47.34 32.10 27.87
CA THR A 33 -47.22 33.10 26.79
C THR A 33 -45.79 33.22 26.25
N LYS A 34 -45.71 33.23 24.92
CA LYS A 34 -44.78 33.97 24.03
C LYS A 34 -43.27 33.92 24.29
N SER A 35 -42.55 33.26 23.38
CA SER A 35 -41.55 33.90 22.52
C SER A 35 -40.86 32.83 21.66
N ARG A 36 -41.26 32.74 20.39
CA ARG A 36 -40.60 31.92 19.36
C ARG A 36 -39.31 32.63 18.96
N LYS A 37 -38.25 32.49 19.77
CA LYS A 37 -36.89 32.88 19.36
C LYS A 37 -36.47 31.89 18.28
N LYS A 38 -36.43 32.33 17.02
CA LYS A 38 -35.75 31.61 15.94
C LYS A 38 -34.29 31.42 16.41
N ARG A 39 -33.95 30.19 16.79
CA ARG A 39 -32.54 29.76 16.80
C ARG A 39 -32.16 29.68 15.34
N ASP A 40 -31.35 30.63 14.90
CA ASP A 40 -30.58 30.46 13.68
C ASP A 40 -29.58 29.35 13.99
N LEU A 41 -29.91 28.12 13.58
CA LEU A 41 -28.95 27.03 13.51
C LEU A 41 -28.14 27.30 12.24
N SER A 42 -27.20 28.23 12.33
CA SER A 42 -26.06 28.21 11.44
C SER A 42 -25.33 26.90 11.73
N GLN A 43 -25.58 25.88 10.91
CA GLN A 43 -24.70 24.72 10.80
C GLN A 43 -23.32 25.27 10.44
N GLU A 44 -22.44 25.33 11.41
CA GLU A 44 -21.01 25.29 11.14
C GLU A 44 -20.80 24.00 10.35
N GLU A 45 -20.58 24.12 9.03
CA GLU A 45 -20.14 23.00 8.21
C GLU A 45 -18.83 22.52 8.81
N LEU A 46 -18.88 21.33 9.43
CA LEU A 46 -17.68 20.59 9.80
C LEU A 46 -16.79 20.54 8.55
N PRO A 47 -15.48 20.86 8.66
CA PRO A 47 -14.60 20.85 7.51
C PRO A 47 -14.72 19.50 6.82
N GLN A 48 -15.11 19.54 5.55
CA GLN A 48 -15.28 18.37 4.71
C GLN A 48 -13.97 17.58 4.80
N GLN A 49 -14.02 16.40 5.44
CA GLN A 49 -12.86 15.52 5.56
C GLN A 49 -12.33 15.30 4.14
N GLU A 50 -11.19 15.89 3.80
CA GLU A 50 -10.57 15.71 2.49
C GLU A 50 -10.40 14.21 2.29
N LYS A 51 -11.13 13.68 1.30
CA LYS A 51 -11.02 12.27 0.96
C LYS A 51 -9.58 12.05 0.55
N ILE A 52 -8.84 11.24 1.32
CA ILE A 52 -7.46 10.90 0.99
C ILE A 52 -7.47 10.27 -0.40
N THR A 53 -6.77 10.90 -1.34
CA THR A 53 -6.54 10.40 -2.70
C THR A 53 -5.05 10.39 -3.00
N LEU A 54 -4.65 9.55 -3.95
CA LEU A 54 -3.31 9.60 -4.51
C LEU A 54 -3.23 10.74 -5.52
N THR A 55 -2.10 11.44 -5.53
CA THR A 55 -1.70 12.26 -6.69
C THR A 55 -1.34 11.35 -7.86
N SER A 56 -1.28 11.90 -9.07
CA SER A 56 -0.89 11.13 -10.26
C SER A 56 0.53 10.53 -10.14
N ASP A 57 1.46 11.24 -9.51
CA ASP A 57 2.81 10.74 -9.27
C ASP A 57 2.83 9.61 -8.23
N GLU A 58 2.05 9.75 -7.15
CA GLU A 58 1.90 8.69 -6.14
C GLU A 58 1.27 7.43 -6.72
N GLU A 59 0.21 7.57 -7.52
CA GLU A 59 -0.45 6.46 -8.21
C GLU A 59 0.51 5.74 -9.17
N LYS A 60 1.29 6.52 -9.93
CA LYS A 60 2.30 5.96 -10.85
C LYS A 60 3.39 5.20 -10.11
N MET A 61 3.96 5.79 -9.04
CA MET A 61 5.00 5.12 -8.26
C MET A 61 4.49 3.86 -7.58
N PHE A 62 3.29 3.92 -6.99
CA PHE A 62 2.66 2.75 -6.38
C PHE A 62 2.38 1.65 -7.41
N THR A 63 1.85 2.00 -8.58
CA THR A 63 1.60 1.05 -9.66
C THR A 63 2.89 0.39 -10.15
N SER A 64 3.97 1.16 -10.35
CA SER A 64 5.29 0.62 -10.71
C SER A 64 5.87 -0.28 -9.62
N LEU A 65 5.72 0.09 -8.35
CA LEU A 65 6.14 -0.74 -7.20
C LEU A 65 5.45 -2.11 -7.21
N VAL A 66 4.11 -2.11 -7.27
CA VAL A 66 3.31 -3.34 -7.29
C VAL A 66 3.65 -4.17 -8.54
N THR A 67 3.77 -3.53 -9.70
CA THR A 67 4.12 -4.21 -10.95
C THR A 67 5.48 -4.89 -10.86
N ALA A 68 6.50 -4.22 -10.34
CA ALA A 68 7.84 -4.77 -10.19
C ALA A 68 7.86 -5.99 -9.26
N PHE A 69 7.21 -5.91 -8.08
CA PHE A 69 7.17 -7.03 -7.15
C PHE A 69 6.33 -8.19 -7.67
N LYS A 70 5.11 -7.95 -8.19
CA LYS A 70 4.27 -9.01 -8.80
C LYS A 70 5.04 -9.74 -9.89
N TYR A 71 5.75 -9.01 -10.75
CA TYR A 71 6.54 -9.60 -11.82
C TYR A 71 7.74 -10.41 -11.31
N THR A 72 8.45 -9.90 -10.30
CA THR A 72 9.56 -10.60 -9.65
C THR A 72 9.08 -11.92 -9.05
N ILE A 73 7.94 -11.91 -8.35
CA ILE A 73 7.31 -13.09 -7.77
C ILE A 73 6.91 -14.07 -8.87
N GLU A 74 6.27 -13.60 -9.95
CA GLU A 74 5.86 -14.46 -11.06
C GLU A 74 7.06 -15.21 -11.70
N LYS A 75 8.18 -14.51 -11.93
CA LYS A 75 9.33 -15.08 -12.64
C LYS A 75 10.28 -15.87 -11.76
N LEU A 76 10.44 -15.44 -10.51
CA LEU A 76 11.45 -15.95 -9.57
C LEU A 76 10.83 -16.55 -8.32
N ASN A 77 9.55 -16.96 -8.35
CA ASN A 77 8.84 -17.47 -7.16
C ASN A 77 9.69 -18.48 -6.39
N ASN A 78 10.22 -19.51 -7.04
CA ASN A 78 11.04 -20.59 -6.46
C ASN A 78 12.29 -20.10 -5.69
N GLU A 79 12.75 -18.88 -5.95
CA GLU A 79 13.90 -18.25 -5.30
C GLU A 79 13.48 -17.30 -4.16
N ILE A 80 12.18 -17.16 -3.89
CA ILE A 80 11.59 -16.26 -2.89
C ILE A 80 10.90 -17.08 -1.81
N GLN A 81 11.57 -17.17 -0.66
CA GLN A 81 11.01 -17.83 0.51
C GLN A 81 9.68 -17.18 0.93
N GLY A 82 8.69 -18.01 1.26
CA GLY A 82 7.33 -17.56 1.58
C GLY A 82 6.39 -17.46 0.37
N CYS A 83 6.90 -17.51 -0.86
CA CYS A 83 6.10 -17.61 -2.10
C CYS A 83 6.19 -19.00 -2.78
N ASN A 84 6.99 -19.93 -2.25
CA ASN A 84 7.39 -21.20 -2.88
C ASN A 84 6.35 -22.35 -2.95
N ASN A 85 5.10 -22.16 -2.56
CA ASN A 85 4.16 -23.29 -2.35
C ASN A 85 3.17 -23.55 -3.49
N GLY A 86 3.58 -23.33 -4.75
CA GLY A 86 2.80 -23.68 -5.95
C GLY A 86 1.57 -22.81 -6.21
N ASP A 87 0.95 -22.31 -5.14
CA ASP A 87 -0.02 -21.25 -5.15
C ASP A 87 0.69 -20.00 -4.62
N ASN A 88 0.96 -19.03 -5.49
CA ASN A 88 1.50 -17.71 -5.10
C ASN A 88 0.49 -16.92 -4.23
N GLY A 89 -0.48 -17.60 -3.60
CA GLY A 89 -1.65 -17.06 -2.94
C GLY A 89 -1.29 -16.05 -1.87
N LYS A 90 -0.35 -16.35 -0.96
CA LYS A 90 0.08 -15.37 0.06
C LYS A 90 0.59 -14.07 -0.57
N CYS A 91 1.47 -14.20 -1.57
CA CYS A 91 2.16 -13.06 -2.16
C CYS A 91 1.23 -12.23 -3.06
N ASN A 92 0.31 -12.88 -3.79
CA ASN A 92 -0.73 -12.20 -4.57
C ASN A 92 -1.81 -11.56 -3.67
N ASN A 93 -2.28 -12.28 -2.65
CA ASN A 93 -3.30 -11.80 -1.71
C ASN A 93 -2.83 -10.56 -0.94
N PHE A 94 -1.52 -10.43 -0.68
CA PHE A 94 -0.97 -9.22 -0.06
C PHE A 94 -1.25 -7.98 -0.91
N PHE A 95 -1.04 -8.04 -2.22
CA PHE A 95 -1.27 -6.87 -3.09
C PHE A 95 -2.75 -6.57 -3.28
N ASP A 96 -3.61 -7.58 -3.26
CA ASP A 96 -5.05 -7.38 -3.33
C ASP A 96 -5.54 -6.70 -2.03
N TRP A 97 -5.09 -7.17 -0.87
CA TRP A 97 -5.34 -6.50 0.42
C TRP A 97 -4.81 -5.07 0.46
N LEU A 98 -3.61 -4.82 -0.09
CA LEU A 98 -3.00 -3.50 -0.13
C LEU A 98 -3.78 -2.52 -1.03
N SER A 99 -4.46 -3.03 -2.07
CA SER A 99 -5.24 -2.22 -3.01
C SER A 99 -6.48 -1.57 -2.37
N GLU A 100 -6.90 -2.04 -1.20
CA GLU A 100 -8.06 -1.53 -0.48
C GLU A 100 -7.75 -0.30 0.41
N ASP A 101 -6.47 -0.03 0.69
CA ASP A 101 -6.05 1.02 1.64
C ASP A 101 -5.22 2.12 0.96
N ILE A 102 -5.88 3.23 0.60
CA ILE A 102 -5.26 4.38 -0.08
C ILE A 102 -4.13 5.00 0.76
N GLN A 103 -4.26 5.02 2.09
CA GLN A 103 -3.23 5.61 2.95
C GLN A 103 -1.95 4.77 2.91
N LYS A 104 -2.07 3.44 2.95
CA LYS A 104 -0.91 2.54 2.79
C LYS A 104 -0.27 2.66 1.41
N GLN A 105 -1.08 2.81 0.36
CA GLN A 105 -0.56 3.03 -1.00
C GLN A 105 0.27 4.31 -1.09
N LYS A 106 -0.24 5.40 -0.50
CA LYS A 106 0.45 6.70 -0.43
C LYS A 106 1.77 6.61 0.33
N GLU A 107 1.77 5.94 1.47
CA GLU A 107 2.98 5.72 2.28
C GLU A 107 4.04 4.91 1.52
N LEU A 108 3.65 3.87 0.78
CA LEU A 108 4.57 3.08 -0.02
C LEU A 108 5.09 3.81 -1.25
N ALA A 109 4.25 4.63 -1.91
CA ALA A 109 4.72 5.51 -2.99
C ALA A 109 5.80 6.48 -2.51
N GLY A 110 5.57 7.10 -1.34
CA GLY A 110 6.56 7.96 -0.68
C GLY A 110 7.84 7.20 -0.33
N ALA A 111 7.73 6.05 0.33
CA ALA A 111 8.89 5.22 0.69
C ALA A 111 9.69 4.76 -0.54
N PHE A 112 9.02 4.42 -1.64
CA PHE A 112 9.66 3.92 -2.86
C PHE A 112 10.38 5.01 -3.66
N THR A 113 10.11 6.30 -3.40
CA THR A 113 10.60 7.42 -4.21
C THR A 113 12.11 7.37 -4.45
N LYS A 114 12.90 7.01 -3.44
CA LYS A 114 14.38 6.93 -3.55
C LYS A 114 14.82 5.88 -4.56
N VAL A 115 14.28 4.67 -4.43
CA VAL A 115 14.59 3.52 -5.30
C VAL A 115 14.07 3.80 -6.72
N TYR A 116 12.85 4.31 -6.83
CA TYR A 116 12.23 4.67 -8.10
C TYR A 116 13.08 5.66 -8.88
N ASN A 117 13.48 6.77 -8.25
CA ASN A 117 14.27 7.81 -8.90
C ASN A 117 15.66 7.31 -9.29
N PHE A 118 16.30 6.51 -8.43
CA PHE A 118 17.58 5.90 -8.76
C PHE A 118 17.49 5.02 -10.01
N LEU A 119 16.59 4.05 -10.02
CA LEU A 119 16.42 3.12 -11.13
C LEU A 119 15.94 3.81 -12.41
N LYS A 120 15.06 4.81 -12.29
CA LYS A 120 14.63 5.64 -13.42
C LYS A 120 15.80 6.39 -14.06
N SER A 121 16.77 6.86 -13.27
CA SER A 121 17.99 7.48 -13.81
C SER A 121 18.86 6.50 -14.62
N LYS A 122 18.71 5.19 -14.39
CA LYS A 122 19.44 4.12 -15.08
C LYS A 122 18.70 3.55 -16.28
N ALA A 123 17.39 3.74 -16.36
CA ALA A 123 16.53 3.16 -17.41
C ALA A 123 16.79 3.71 -18.83
N GLN A 124 17.67 4.71 -18.99
CA GLN A 124 18.01 5.36 -20.27
C GLN A 124 16.75 5.71 -21.09
N ASN A 125 16.47 4.97 -22.17
CA ASN A 125 15.37 5.20 -23.10
C ASN A 125 14.13 4.31 -22.83
N GLU A 126 14.19 3.45 -21.81
CA GLU A 126 13.11 2.54 -21.46
C GLU A 126 12.20 3.16 -20.40
N THR A 127 10.93 2.73 -20.39
CA THR A 127 10.07 3.04 -19.24
C THR A 127 10.60 2.32 -18.00
N PHE A 128 10.29 2.85 -16.81
CA PHE A 128 10.67 2.21 -15.55
C PHE A 128 10.27 0.73 -15.53
N ASP A 129 9.00 0.43 -15.79
CA ASP A 129 8.48 -0.95 -15.73
C ASP A 129 9.15 -1.87 -16.76
N THR A 130 9.38 -1.38 -17.99
CA THR A 130 10.12 -2.13 -19.03
C THR A 130 11.53 -2.45 -18.58
N TYR A 131 12.22 -1.46 -18.02
CA TYR A 131 13.60 -1.60 -17.57
C TYR A 131 13.72 -2.63 -16.43
N ILE A 132 12.83 -2.57 -15.44
CA ILE A 132 12.80 -3.54 -14.33
C ILE A 132 12.47 -4.95 -14.84
N LYS A 133 11.44 -5.09 -15.69
CA LYS A 133 11.06 -6.40 -16.26
C LYS A 133 12.21 -7.02 -17.03
N GLY A 134 12.93 -6.24 -17.84
CA GLY A 134 14.10 -6.71 -18.56
C GLY A 134 15.20 -7.24 -17.65
N ALA A 135 15.42 -6.62 -16.49
CA ALA A 135 16.37 -7.11 -15.50
C ALA A 135 15.95 -8.47 -14.91
N ILE A 136 14.66 -8.61 -14.55
CA ILE A 136 14.11 -9.87 -14.02
C ILE A 136 14.13 -10.99 -15.08
N ASP A 137 13.70 -10.68 -16.30
CA ASP A 137 13.70 -11.63 -17.43
C ASP A 137 15.11 -12.10 -17.76
N CYS A 138 16.08 -11.19 -17.67
CA CYS A 138 17.45 -11.57 -17.92
C CYS A 138 17.93 -12.66 -16.95
N LYS A 139 17.70 -12.47 -15.64
CA LYS A 139 18.03 -13.48 -14.62
C LYS A 139 17.34 -14.81 -14.92
N LYS A 140 16.06 -14.77 -15.33
CA LYS A 140 15.26 -15.96 -15.58
C LYS A 140 15.69 -16.75 -16.83
N ASN A 141 15.94 -16.05 -17.93
CA ASN A 141 16.05 -16.66 -19.26
C ASN A 141 17.49 -16.77 -19.76
N THR A 142 18.34 -15.79 -19.42
CA THR A 142 19.71 -15.68 -19.97
C THR A 142 20.72 -15.27 -18.89
N PRO A 143 20.83 -15.98 -17.75
CA PRO A 143 21.64 -15.54 -16.62
C PRO A 143 23.12 -15.33 -16.95
N GLN A 144 23.66 -16.02 -17.95
CA GLN A 144 25.07 -15.86 -18.37
C GLN A 144 25.32 -14.56 -19.16
N ASP A 145 24.28 -13.93 -19.67
CA ASP A 145 24.39 -12.77 -20.57
C ASP A 145 24.00 -11.46 -19.89
N CYS A 146 23.39 -11.50 -18.71
CA CYS A 146 22.86 -10.31 -18.04
C CYS A 146 23.87 -9.22 -17.76
N ASN A 147 25.11 -9.63 -17.54
CA ASN A 147 26.16 -8.72 -17.11
C ASN A 147 27.07 -8.33 -18.29
N LYS A 148 26.85 -8.87 -19.51
CA LYS A 148 27.75 -8.63 -20.66
C LYS A 148 27.89 -7.15 -21.03
N ASN A 149 26.83 -6.36 -20.82
CA ASN A 149 26.81 -4.93 -21.17
C ASN A 149 26.65 -4.02 -19.96
N ASN A 150 26.75 -4.56 -18.73
CA ASN A 150 26.51 -3.84 -17.49
C ASN A 150 25.19 -3.05 -17.43
N LYS A 151 24.16 -3.52 -18.16
CA LYS A 151 22.89 -2.81 -18.29
C LYS A 151 22.17 -2.68 -16.96
N TYR A 152 22.23 -3.72 -16.13
CA TYR A 152 21.49 -3.80 -14.86
C TYR A 152 22.39 -3.75 -13.63
N GLY A 153 23.60 -3.19 -13.77
CA GLY A 153 24.66 -3.20 -12.77
C GLY A 153 26.00 -3.64 -13.39
N ASN A 154 27.10 -3.47 -12.66
CA ASN A 154 28.44 -3.84 -13.11
C ASN A 154 28.84 -5.21 -12.55
N GLY A 155 28.97 -6.21 -13.42
CA GLY A 155 29.34 -7.58 -13.02
C GLY A 155 28.20 -8.40 -12.39
N THR A 156 27.14 -7.75 -11.92
CA THR A 156 25.94 -8.34 -11.28
C THR A 156 24.67 -7.61 -11.72
N ASN A 157 23.52 -8.29 -11.62
CA ASN A 157 22.21 -7.71 -11.88
C ASN A 157 21.65 -7.13 -10.56
N GLU A 158 21.99 -5.88 -10.28
CA GLU A 158 21.65 -5.21 -9.02
C GLU A 158 20.15 -4.94 -8.89
N ILE A 159 19.46 -4.78 -10.02
CA ILE A 159 18.01 -4.58 -10.03
C ILE A 159 17.30 -5.84 -9.57
N GLU A 160 17.62 -6.99 -10.16
CA GLU A 160 17.02 -8.26 -9.78
C GLU A 160 17.34 -8.61 -8.33
N GLN A 161 18.60 -8.48 -7.91
CA GLN A 161 19.00 -8.73 -6.53
C GLN A 161 18.22 -7.88 -5.53
N TYR A 162 17.99 -6.60 -5.84
CA TYR A 162 17.17 -5.72 -5.00
C TYR A 162 15.74 -6.25 -4.86
N PHE A 163 15.02 -6.46 -5.96
CA PHE A 163 13.61 -6.85 -5.89
C PHE A 163 13.43 -8.27 -5.32
N ARG A 164 14.29 -9.22 -5.70
CA ARG A 164 14.24 -10.58 -5.13
C ARG A 164 14.61 -10.58 -3.66
N GLY A 165 15.63 -9.81 -3.26
CA GLY A 165 16.06 -9.67 -1.87
C GLY A 165 14.97 -9.09 -0.98
N VAL A 166 14.40 -7.95 -1.36
CA VAL A 166 13.27 -7.34 -0.63
C VAL A 166 12.07 -8.28 -0.59
N ALA A 167 11.73 -8.96 -1.70
CA ALA A 167 10.65 -9.93 -1.72
C ALA A 167 10.89 -11.08 -0.71
N GLY A 168 12.12 -11.60 -0.64
CA GLY A 168 12.50 -12.62 0.33
C GLY A 168 12.29 -12.16 1.78
N ASP A 169 12.65 -10.92 2.10
CA ASP A 169 12.52 -10.41 3.47
C ASP A 169 11.06 -10.17 3.86
N ILE A 170 10.26 -9.56 2.97
CA ILE A 170 8.87 -9.21 3.30
C ILE A 170 7.97 -10.45 3.34
N PHE A 171 8.14 -11.41 2.43
CA PHE A 171 7.26 -12.59 2.38
C PHE A 171 7.63 -13.68 3.39
N ASN A 172 8.73 -13.51 4.12
CA ASN A 172 9.00 -14.24 5.35
C ASN A 172 8.12 -13.81 6.55
N LYS A 173 7.38 -12.69 6.46
CA LYS A 173 6.46 -12.23 7.51
C LYS A 173 5.12 -12.96 7.48
N ASN A 174 4.42 -13.05 8.61
CA ASN A 174 3.27 -13.97 8.74
C ASN A 174 1.93 -13.34 8.32
N SER A 175 1.80 -12.02 8.39
CA SER A 175 0.56 -11.30 8.10
C SER A 175 0.75 -10.17 7.09
N ASN A 176 -0.32 -9.77 6.40
CA ASN A 176 -0.28 -8.65 5.45
C ASN A 176 0.21 -7.34 6.11
N GLU A 177 -0.15 -7.10 7.36
CA GLU A 177 0.29 -5.91 8.10
C GLU A 177 1.79 -5.95 8.43
N GLU A 178 2.34 -7.12 8.76
CA GLU A 178 3.79 -7.28 8.95
C GLU A 178 4.55 -7.19 7.62
N ILE A 179 4.01 -7.77 6.53
CA ILE A 179 4.58 -7.64 5.17
C ILE A 179 4.62 -6.15 4.79
N TYR A 180 3.53 -5.42 5.02
CA TYR A 180 3.42 -3.98 4.75
C TYR A 180 4.49 -3.18 5.49
N LYS A 181 4.59 -3.35 6.81
CA LYS A 181 5.58 -2.64 7.65
C LYS A 181 7.01 -2.97 7.20
N CYS A 182 7.29 -4.25 6.95
CA CYS A 182 8.59 -4.69 6.48
C CYS A 182 8.92 -4.10 5.10
N LEU A 183 7.97 -4.08 4.16
CA LEU A 183 8.18 -3.48 2.84
C LEU A 183 8.48 -1.99 2.96
N LYS A 184 7.68 -1.25 3.73
CA LYS A 184 7.92 0.18 3.96
C LYS A 184 9.31 0.43 4.54
N ASP A 185 9.72 -0.36 5.53
CA ASP A 185 11.05 -0.25 6.15
C ASP A 185 12.17 -0.57 5.16
N GLU A 186 12.07 -1.66 4.39
CA GLU A 186 13.07 -2.03 3.37
C GLU A 186 13.20 -0.97 2.27
N LEU A 187 12.10 -0.32 1.88
CA LEU A 187 12.11 0.78 0.90
C LEU A 187 12.80 2.04 1.44
N LEU A 188 12.76 2.28 2.75
CA LEU A 188 13.37 3.45 3.42
C LEU A 188 14.83 3.21 3.81
N LYS A 189 15.22 1.96 4.10
CA LYS A 189 16.59 1.58 4.48
C LYS A 189 17.58 1.88 3.35
N THR A 190 18.80 2.22 3.75
CA THR A 190 19.85 2.64 2.80
C THR A 190 21.08 1.76 2.84
N ASP A 191 21.18 0.91 3.86
CA ASP A 191 22.33 0.09 4.25
C ASP A 191 22.14 -1.42 3.97
N ASN A 192 20.95 -1.83 3.52
CA ASN A 192 20.64 -3.22 3.15
C ASN A 192 20.53 -3.40 1.63
N HIS A 193 19.40 -3.87 1.10
CA HIS A 193 19.18 -4.10 -0.34
C HIS A 193 19.48 -2.85 -1.17
N TYR A 194 19.16 -1.66 -0.67
CA TYR A 194 19.47 -0.40 -1.36
C TYR A 194 20.98 -0.14 -1.50
N ALA A 195 21.79 -0.53 -0.52
CA ALA A 195 23.24 -0.41 -0.61
C ALA A 195 23.78 -1.32 -1.73
N GLY A 196 23.32 -2.58 -1.77
CA GLY A 196 23.63 -3.50 -2.88
C GLY A 196 23.19 -2.93 -4.22
N LEU A 197 21.94 -2.45 -4.29
CA LEU A 197 21.37 -1.84 -5.49
C LEU A 197 22.23 -0.68 -6.02
N THR A 198 22.94 0.07 -5.16
CA THR A 198 23.68 1.27 -5.57
C THR A 198 25.19 1.08 -5.64
N ALA A 199 25.72 -0.07 -5.19
CA ALA A 199 27.14 -0.29 -5.05
C ALA A 199 27.90 -0.38 -6.38
N ASN A 200 27.36 -1.10 -7.36
CA ASN A 200 28.11 -1.50 -8.56
C ASN A 200 27.46 -0.96 -9.84
N TRP A 201 27.70 0.33 -10.13
CA TRP A 201 27.31 0.94 -11.41
C TRP A 201 28.51 1.58 -12.07
N ASN A 202 28.57 1.50 -13.39
CA ASN A 202 29.52 2.32 -14.14
C ASN A 202 29.01 3.77 -14.10
N ASN A 203 29.89 4.69 -13.67
CA ASN A 203 29.64 6.13 -13.68
C ASN A 203 29.71 6.69 -15.11
#